data_AF-A0ABD0VDC3-F1
#
_entry.id   AF-A0ABD0VDC3-F1
#
_cell.length_a   1.000
_cell.length_b   1.000
_cell.length_c   1.000
_cell.angle_alpha   90.00
_cell.angle_beta   90.00
_cell.angle_gamma   90.00
#
_symmetry.space_group_name_H-M   'P 1'
#
loop_
_entity.id
_entity.type
_entity.pdbx_description
1 polymer ?
#
loop_
_entity_poly.entity_id
_entity_poly.type
_entity_poly.pdbx_seq_one_letter_code
_entity_poly.pdbx_strand_id
1 'polypeptide(L)'
;MKSPSLLSLVLVSLLHFPLLSTATPFICTTPKTPNCQSLIGFIPINRTTYAALKSLFTIKSIRTLFSANDLPPSTRSSTSIPAGSVVRIPITCSCLAGSGSSSGRPIYVVKAGDGLDSIARNNFGGFVTYQDFAKANNISNPNLIEVGERLLIPMPCSCDPVDGESVVHYAHFVAAGSTVASIADDFGVSQDVLLRINGIKDPMDLLAGQVLDVPLRACSSSISNSTIDRNLRIPNHSYALTAKNCVQCSCSSTTWQLDCHPTQGISNNSCPVAKCGSLSLGNKSVSPCETSFCSYAGYTATSILTLLTNQSTCNGTDGLGPAPGSSKNNGSALRLGGEWMAGAQVMILHIALFLFWFDVERK
;
A
#
# COMPACT_ATOMS: atom_id res chain seq x y z
N MET A 1 -44.21 20.67 -51.10
CA MET A 1 -43.10 19.70 -51.31
C MET A 1 -42.02 19.99 -50.28
N LYS A 2 -41.64 18.97 -49.49
CA LYS A 2 -40.35 18.67 -48.78
C LYS A 2 -39.48 19.86 -48.31
N SER A 3 -38.91 19.92 -47.11
CA SER A 3 -38.67 18.98 -45.99
C SER A 3 -38.02 19.77 -44.83
N PRO A 4 -38.07 19.29 -43.57
CA PRO A 4 -37.55 20.00 -42.40
C PRO A 4 -36.03 19.79 -42.22
N SER A 5 -35.36 20.76 -41.59
CA SER A 5 -33.94 20.65 -41.22
C SER A 5 -33.76 19.69 -40.03
N LEU A 6 -33.02 18.60 -40.23
CA LEU A 6 -32.58 17.74 -39.14
C LEU A 6 -31.52 18.47 -38.31
N LEU A 7 -31.91 18.87 -37.09
CA LEU A 7 -30.99 19.20 -36.01
C LEU A 7 -30.42 17.88 -35.49
N SER A 8 -29.17 17.56 -35.85
CA SER A 8 -28.51 16.36 -35.36
C SER A 8 -28.07 16.59 -33.92
N LEU A 9 -28.93 16.18 -32.97
CA LEU A 9 -28.61 16.10 -31.55
C LEU A 9 -27.59 14.98 -31.36
N VAL A 10 -26.30 15.32 -31.25
CA VAL A 10 -25.28 14.36 -30.80
C VAL A 10 -25.51 14.15 -29.31
N LEU A 11 -26.32 13.14 -28.98
CA LEU A 11 -26.48 12.65 -27.63
C LEU A 11 -25.15 11.95 -27.25
N VAL A 12 -24.23 12.68 -26.64
CA VAL A 12 -23.07 12.08 -25.97
C VAL A 12 -23.63 11.32 -24.77
N SER A 13 -23.99 10.06 -24.98
CA SER A 13 -24.25 9.11 -23.90
C SER A 13 -22.94 8.91 -23.16
N LEU A 14 -22.69 9.74 -22.14
CA LEU A 14 -21.76 9.44 -21.07
C LEU A 14 -22.27 8.15 -20.42
N LEU A 15 -21.83 7.01 -20.94
CA LEU A 15 -21.88 5.74 -20.26
C LEU A 15 -21.06 5.90 -18.99
N HIS A 16 -21.69 6.44 -17.95
CA HIS A 16 -21.30 6.18 -16.58
C HIS A 16 -21.56 4.70 -16.38
N PHE A 17 -20.59 3.87 -16.74
CA PHE A 17 -20.53 2.53 -16.20
C PHE A 17 -20.50 2.71 -14.69
N PRO A 18 -21.55 2.27 -13.95
CA PRO A 18 -21.37 2.13 -12.53
C PRO A 18 -20.26 1.11 -12.38
N LEU A 19 -19.08 1.56 -11.96
CA LEU A 19 -18.02 0.66 -11.52
C LEU A 19 -18.66 -0.18 -10.41
N LEU A 20 -19.05 -1.42 -10.75
CA LEU A 20 -19.27 -2.43 -9.73
C LEU A 20 -17.91 -2.64 -9.10
N SER A 21 -17.63 -1.88 -8.03
CA SER A 21 -16.49 -2.13 -7.17
C SER A 21 -16.72 -3.49 -6.53
N THR A 22 -16.14 -4.53 -7.12
CA THR A 22 -15.94 -5.82 -6.48
C THR A 22 -14.72 -5.66 -5.58
N ALA A 23 -14.85 -4.89 -4.51
CA ALA A 23 -13.83 -4.86 -3.48
C ALA A 23 -13.82 -6.22 -2.80
N THR A 24 -12.97 -7.14 -3.28
CA THR A 24 -12.75 -8.41 -2.62
C THR A 24 -12.00 -8.13 -1.31
N PRO A 25 -12.50 -8.62 -0.16
CA PRO A 25 -11.80 -8.44 1.10
C PRO A 25 -10.42 -9.08 1.04
N PHE A 26 -9.43 -8.43 1.64
CA PHE A 26 -8.06 -8.94 1.66
C PHE A 26 -8.00 -10.17 2.55
N ILE A 27 -7.35 -11.22 2.04
CA ILE A 27 -7.11 -12.44 2.79
C ILE A 27 -6.20 -12.11 3.96
N CYS A 28 -6.63 -12.48 5.16
CA CYS A 28 -5.77 -12.42 6.33
C CYS A 28 -6.01 -13.63 7.24
N THR A 29 -5.00 -14.50 7.30
CA THR A 29 -5.05 -15.79 7.97
C THR A 29 -4.26 -15.81 9.26
N THR A 30 -3.41 -14.82 9.52
CA THR A 30 -2.56 -14.73 10.72
C THR A 30 -3.42 -14.61 11.99
N PRO A 31 -3.56 -15.67 12.81
CA PRO A 31 -4.51 -15.68 13.93
C PRO A 31 -3.94 -15.01 15.20
N LYS A 32 -2.69 -14.54 15.17
CA LYS A 32 -1.87 -14.33 16.39
C LYS A 32 -1.27 -12.93 16.57
N THR A 33 -1.51 -11.98 15.65
CA THR A 33 -1.02 -10.60 15.82
C THR A 33 -2.19 -9.70 16.17
N PRO A 34 -2.19 -9.06 17.37
CA PRO A 34 -3.39 -8.37 17.85
C PRO A 34 -3.78 -7.16 17.01
N ASN A 35 -2.86 -6.59 16.23
CA ASN A 35 -3.09 -5.66 15.12
C ASN A 35 -1.77 -5.47 14.34
N CYS A 36 -1.85 -5.07 13.07
CA CYS A 36 -0.71 -4.58 12.28
C CYS A 36 -1.01 -3.22 11.63
N GLN A 37 -0.01 -2.63 10.97
CA GLN A 37 -0.19 -1.42 10.18
C GLN A 37 -0.36 -1.76 8.70
N SER A 38 -1.36 -1.14 8.07
CA SER A 38 -1.58 -1.20 6.62
C SER A 38 -1.82 0.21 6.08
N LEU A 39 -1.82 0.35 4.77
CA LEU A 39 -1.99 1.62 4.08
C LEU A 39 -3.14 1.54 3.08
N ILE A 40 -3.87 2.64 2.91
CA ILE A 40 -4.86 2.80 1.84
C ILE A 40 -4.39 3.89 0.87
N GLY A 41 -4.44 3.63 -0.43
CA GLY A 41 -4.12 4.59 -1.49
C GLY A 41 -5.31 5.47 -1.83
N PHE A 42 -5.69 6.39 -0.94
CA PHE A 42 -6.89 7.19 -1.12
C PHE A 42 -6.70 8.27 -2.19
N ILE A 43 -7.68 8.40 -3.09
CA ILE A 43 -7.70 9.41 -4.15
C ILE A 43 -8.91 10.33 -3.91
N PRO A 44 -8.71 11.59 -3.49
CA PRO A 44 -9.81 12.51 -3.25
C PRO A 44 -10.41 12.99 -4.57
N ILE A 45 -11.74 12.92 -4.69
CA ILE A 45 -12.49 13.39 -5.88
C ILE A 45 -12.40 14.92 -6.00
N ASN A 46 -12.41 15.62 -4.86
CA ASN A 46 -12.35 17.07 -4.77
C ASN A 46 -11.07 17.51 -4.06
N ARG A 47 -10.61 18.73 -4.34
CA ARG A 47 -9.51 19.35 -3.60
C ARG A 47 -9.82 19.33 -2.09
N THR A 48 -8.85 18.92 -1.29
CA THR A 48 -9.00 18.76 0.17
C THR A 48 -7.74 19.22 0.91
N THR A 49 -7.61 18.88 2.19
CA THR A 49 -6.43 19.15 3.03
C THR A 49 -6.11 17.94 3.91
N TYR A 50 -4.88 17.88 4.44
CA TYR A 50 -4.51 16.85 5.41
C TYR A 50 -5.37 16.90 6.69
N ALA A 51 -5.80 18.09 7.12
CA ALA A 51 -6.74 18.24 8.24
C ALA A 51 -8.09 17.58 7.96
N ALA A 52 -8.64 17.78 6.75
CA ALA A 52 -9.90 17.17 6.35
C ALA A 52 -9.78 15.64 6.23
N LEU A 53 -8.69 15.12 5.65
CA LEU A 53 -8.44 13.67 5.60
C LEU A 53 -8.24 13.06 6.98
N LYS A 54 -7.50 13.73 7.88
CA LYS A 54 -7.40 13.31 9.29
C LYS A 54 -8.77 13.19 9.93
N SER A 55 -9.68 14.13 9.67
CA SER A 55 -11.05 14.07 10.19
C SER A 55 -11.86 12.95 9.56
N LEU A 56 -11.85 12.83 8.23
CA LEU A 56 -12.61 11.83 7.48
C LEU A 56 -12.21 10.41 7.89
N PHE A 57 -10.91 10.15 7.99
CA PHE A 57 -10.38 8.85 8.40
C PHE A 57 -10.26 8.70 9.93
N THR A 58 -10.70 9.70 10.69
CA THR A 58 -10.61 9.74 12.16
C THR A 58 -9.21 9.46 12.72
N ILE A 59 -8.16 9.85 11.98
CA ILE A 59 -6.76 9.62 12.34
C ILE A 59 -6.44 10.43 13.60
N LYS A 60 -5.85 9.79 14.61
CA LYS A 60 -5.58 10.41 15.92
C LYS A 60 -4.59 11.57 15.81
N SER A 61 -3.45 11.31 15.16
CA SER A 61 -2.35 12.27 14.99
C SER A 61 -2.24 12.71 13.53
N ILE A 62 -2.09 14.01 13.27
CA ILE A 62 -1.80 14.47 11.91
C ILE A 62 -0.41 14.00 11.43
N ARG A 63 0.53 13.82 12.37
CA ARG A 63 1.92 13.43 12.05
C ARG A 63 2.00 12.02 11.47
N THR A 64 1.10 11.10 11.85
CA THR A 64 1.06 9.76 11.25
C THR A 64 0.61 9.80 9.79
N LEU A 65 -0.27 10.76 9.44
CA LEU A 65 -0.66 10.97 8.06
C LEU A 65 0.49 11.59 7.25
N PHE A 66 1.22 12.55 7.81
CA PHE A 66 2.43 13.09 7.17
C PHE A 66 3.50 12.03 6.96
N SER A 67 3.73 11.19 7.97
CA SER A 67 4.78 10.18 7.93
C SER A 67 4.53 9.09 6.89
N ALA A 68 3.27 8.69 6.68
CA ALA A 68 2.88 7.78 5.61
C ALA A 68 3.08 8.35 4.19
N ASN A 69 3.22 9.67 4.05
CA ASN A 69 3.36 10.38 2.78
C ASN A 69 4.71 11.12 2.65
N ASP A 70 5.69 10.77 3.48
CA ASP A 70 7.04 11.36 3.48
C ASP A 70 7.08 12.89 3.59
N LEU A 71 6.10 13.46 4.30
CA LEU A 71 6.02 14.91 4.52
C LEU A 71 6.73 15.31 5.81
N PRO A 72 7.45 16.46 5.85
CA PRO A 72 8.09 16.93 7.07
C PRO A 72 7.11 16.99 8.25
N PRO A 73 7.53 16.61 9.48
CA PRO A 73 6.66 16.68 10.65
C PRO A 73 6.11 18.09 10.95
N SER A 74 6.75 19.14 10.45
CA SER A 74 6.35 20.56 10.58
C SER A 74 5.31 21.00 9.55
N THR A 75 4.88 20.12 8.65
CA THR A 75 3.89 20.44 7.61
C THR A 75 2.60 20.98 8.23
N ARG A 76 2.02 22.02 7.61
CA ARG A 76 0.75 22.60 8.07
C ARG A 76 -0.40 21.64 7.78
N SER A 77 -1.30 21.45 8.72
CA SER A 77 -2.49 20.60 8.51
C SER A 77 -3.42 21.13 7.41
N SER A 78 -3.38 22.43 7.13
CA SER A 78 -4.12 23.09 6.06
C SER A 78 -3.48 22.95 4.67
N THR A 79 -2.34 22.28 4.54
CA THR A 79 -1.71 22.02 3.23
C THR A 79 -2.72 21.34 2.31
N SER A 80 -2.91 21.94 1.13
CA SER A 80 -3.91 21.51 0.15
C SER A 80 -3.45 20.25 -0.59
N ILE A 81 -4.39 19.36 -0.82
CA ILE A 81 -4.24 18.12 -1.59
C ILE A 81 -5.11 18.28 -2.85
N PRO A 82 -4.51 18.27 -4.05
CA PRO A 82 -5.27 18.33 -5.31
C PRO A 82 -6.26 17.16 -5.46
N ALA A 83 -7.32 17.37 -6.21
CA ALA A 83 -8.17 16.26 -6.65
C ALA A 83 -7.34 15.28 -7.51
N GLY A 84 -7.60 13.99 -7.37
CA GLY A 84 -6.92 12.94 -8.14
C GLY A 84 -5.52 12.57 -7.64
N SER A 85 -4.94 13.27 -6.65
CA SER A 85 -3.64 12.88 -6.10
C SER A 85 -3.77 11.72 -5.12
N VAL A 86 -2.90 10.71 -5.22
CA VAL A 86 -2.86 9.60 -4.25
C VAL A 86 -2.32 10.07 -2.91
N VAL A 87 -3.02 9.70 -1.83
CA VAL A 87 -2.60 9.93 -0.45
C VAL A 87 -2.60 8.60 0.30
N ARG A 88 -1.47 8.23 0.89
CA ARG A 88 -1.35 7.04 1.74
C ARG A 88 -1.99 7.31 3.09
N ILE A 89 -3.06 6.60 3.39
CA ILE A 89 -3.77 6.69 4.67
C ILE A 89 -3.36 5.51 5.56
N PRO A 90 -2.71 5.76 6.71
CA PRO A 90 -2.39 4.69 7.64
C PRO A 90 -3.63 4.20 8.39
N ILE A 91 -3.79 2.88 8.42
CA ILE A 91 -4.83 2.20 9.19
C ILE A 91 -4.22 1.13 10.07
N THR A 92 -4.88 0.86 11.19
CA THR A 92 -4.59 -0.32 12.02
C THR A 92 -5.45 -1.46 11.50
N CYS A 93 -4.84 -2.57 11.13
CA CYS A 93 -5.53 -3.74 10.62
C CYS A 93 -5.72 -4.78 11.71
N SER A 94 -6.89 -5.41 11.71
CA SER A 94 -7.21 -6.60 12.50
C SER A 94 -7.70 -7.71 11.58
N CYS A 95 -7.22 -8.93 11.83
CA CYS A 95 -7.59 -10.10 11.05
C CYS A 95 -8.64 -10.93 11.78
N LEU A 96 -9.77 -11.14 11.13
CA LEU A 96 -10.91 -11.87 11.68
C LEU A 96 -11.54 -12.74 10.59
N ALA A 97 -11.77 -14.01 10.93
CA ALA A 97 -12.45 -14.98 10.07
C ALA A 97 -11.87 -15.08 8.64
N GLY A 98 -10.54 -15.05 8.51
CA GLY A 98 -9.83 -15.20 7.23
C GLY A 98 -9.73 -13.93 6.39
N SER A 99 -10.24 -12.79 6.89
CA SER A 99 -10.18 -11.48 6.22
C SER A 99 -9.60 -10.43 7.14
N GLY A 100 -8.88 -9.46 6.60
CA GLY A 100 -8.41 -8.31 7.35
C GLY A 100 -9.25 -7.06 7.08
N SER A 101 -9.59 -6.35 8.15
CA SER A 101 -10.28 -5.06 8.07
C SER A 101 -9.75 -4.08 9.11
N SER A 102 -9.95 -2.79 8.83
CA SER A 102 -9.47 -1.73 9.71
C SER A 102 -10.12 -1.78 11.09
N SER A 103 -9.29 -1.79 12.13
CA SER A 103 -9.69 -1.94 13.52
C SER A 103 -10.16 -0.61 14.13
N GLY A 104 -11.46 -0.49 14.35
CA GLY A 104 -12.09 0.59 15.12
C GLY A 104 -12.11 1.98 14.45
N ARG A 105 -11.48 2.14 13.27
CA ARG A 105 -11.44 3.38 12.48
C ARG A 105 -11.27 3.05 10.99
N PRO A 106 -11.81 3.86 10.06
CA PRO A 106 -12.48 5.14 10.33
C PRO A 106 -13.93 4.98 10.78
N ILE A 107 -14.40 5.94 11.57
CA ILE A 107 -15.81 6.03 12.00
C ILE A 107 -16.49 7.17 11.26
N TYR A 108 -17.49 6.85 10.46
CA TYR A 108 -18.30 7.81 9.73
C TYR A 108 -19.59 8.11 10.50
N VAL A 109 -20.02 9.38 10.48
CA VAL A 109 -21.29 9.80 11.08
C VAL A 109 -22.28 10.06 9.97
N VAL A 110 -23.35 9.26 9.93
CA VAL A 110 -24.38 9.30 8.87
C VAL A 110 -25.03 10.69 8.82
N LYS A 111 -25.13 11.23 7.61
CA LYS A 111 -25.75 12.52 7.32
C LYS A 111 -27.09 12.32 6.60
N ALA A 112 -27.90 13.39 6.57
CA ALA A 112 -29.16 13.37 5.85
C ALA A 112 -28.93 13.08 4.36
N GLY A 113 -29.64 12.08 3.83
CA GLY A 113 -29.53 11.63 2.44
C GLY A 113 -28.43 10.60 2.17
N ASP A 114 -27.68 10.19 3.19
CA ASP A 114 -26.67 9.14 3.04
C ASP A 114 -27.33 7.76 2.91
N GLY A 115 -26.71 6.91 2.09
CA GLY A 115 -26.89 5.45 2.07
C GLY A 115 -25.53 4.75 2.10
N LEU A 116 -25.48 3.48 2.55
CA LEU A 116 -24.22 2.75 2.73
C LEU A 116 -23.35 2.73 1.46
N ASP A 117 -23.94 2.48 0.30
CA ASP A 117 -23.24 2.47 -0.99
C ASP A 117 -22.68 3.86 -1.36
N SER A 118 -23.47 4.91 -1.17
CA SER A 118 -23.04 6.28 -1.44
C SER A 118 -21.89 6.71 -0.54
N ILE A 119 -21.91 6.34 0.75
CA ILE A 119 -20.82 6.60 1.69
C ILE A 119 -19.56 5.86 1.22
N ALA A 120 -19.68 4.56 0.93
CA ALA A 120 -18.56 3.73 0.51
C ALA A 120 -17.89 4.28 -0.75
N ARG A 121 -18.66 4.61 -1.79
CA ARG A 121 -18.14 5.09 -3.07
C ARG A 121 -17.70 6.55 -3.04
N ASN A 122 -18.56 7.45 -2.55
CA ASN A 122 -18.33 8.90 -2.70
C ASN A 122 -17.40 9.46 -1.62
N ASN A 123 -17.40 8.89 -0.41
CA ASN A 123 -16.58 9.38 0.70
C ASN A 123 -15.30 8.55 0.87
N PHE A 124 -15.36 7.25 0.60
CA PHE A 124 -14.24 6.32 0.80
C PHE A 124 -13.79 5.64 -0.48
N GLY A 125 -14.05 6.23 -1.65
CA GLY A 125 -13.45 5.81 -2.92
C GLY A 125 -13.80 4.40 -3.41
N GLY A 126 -14.81 3.75 -2.82
CA GLY A 126 -15.24 2.41 -3.21
C GLY A 126 -14.35 1.28 -2.67
N PHE A 127 -13.53 1.53 -1.64
CA PHE A 127 -12.68 0.51 -1.01
C PHE A 127 -13.45 -0.62 -0.32
N VAL A 128 -14.73 -0.41 -0.02
CA VAL A 128 -15.61 -1.36 0.65
C VAL A 128 -16.91 -1.47 -0.10
N THR A 129 -17.52 -2.65 -0.10
CA THR A 129 -18.88 -2.83 -0.62
C THR A 129 -19.92 -2.44 0.45
N TYR A 130 -21.14 -2.10 0.04
CA TYR A 130 -22.20 -1.82 1.02
C TYR A 130 -22.55 -3.06 1.85
N GLN A 131 -22.37 -4.27 1.30
CA GLN A 131 -22.60 -5.53 1.99
C GLN A 131 -21.59 -5.74 3.11
N ASP A 132 -20.29 -5.55 2.83
CA ASP A 132 -19.24 -5.66 3.84
C ASP A 132 -19.38 -4.56 4.88
N PHE A 133 -19.76 -3.35 4.45
CA PHE A 133 -20.03 -2.23 5.34
C PHE A 133 -21.21 -2.53 6.29
N ALA A 134 -22.32 -3.07 5.78
CA ALA A 134 -23.46 -3.50 6.60
C ALA A 134 -23.07 -4.62 7.57
N LYS A 135 -22.36 -5.65 7.08
CA LYS A 135 -21.89 -6.78 7.88
C LYS A 135 -20.98 -6.34 9.03
N ALA A 136 -20.04 -5.44 8.78
CA ALA A 136 -19.12 -4.94 9.79
C ALA A 136 -19.81 -4.15 10.92
N ASN A 137 -21.00 -3.61 10.66
CA ASN A 137 -21.79 -2.83 11.61
C ASN A 137 -23.04 -3.57 12.13
N ASN A 138 -23.19 -4.87 11.81
CA ASN A 138 -24.36 -5.67 12.16
C ASN A 138 -25.70 -5.06 11.69
N ILE A 139 -25.69 -4.42 10.51
CA ILE A 139 -26.89 -3.81 9.92
C ILE A 139 -27.65 -4.87 9.11
N SER A 140 -28.84 -5.24 9.59
CA SER A 140 -29.69 -6.23 8.92
C SER A 140 -30.37 -5.70 7.65
N ASN A 141 -30.77 -4.43 7.64
CA ASN A 141 -31.35 -3.77 6.47
C ASN A 141 -30.46 -2.61 6.00
N PRO A 142 -29.65 -2.79 4.94
CA PRO A 142 -28.74 -1.78 4.41
C PRO A 142 -29.39 -0.45 4.00
N ASN A 143 -30.71 -0.43 3.78
CA ASN A 143 -31.47 0.75 3.40
C ASN A 143 -31.98 1.56 4.60
N LEU A 144 -31.79 1.05 5.83
CA LEU A 144 -32.28 1.66 7.06
C LEU A 144 -31.10 2.03 7.95
N ILE A 145 -30.49 3.18 7.67
CA ILE A 145 -29.49 3.82 8.52
C ILE A 145 -30.01 5.16 9.01
N GLU A 146 -29.64 5.55 10.22
CA GLU A 146 -30.18 6.77 10.85
C GLU A 146 -29.17 7.92 10.84
N VAL A 147 -29.65 9.14 10.62
CA VAL A 147 -28.80 10.34 10.72
C VAL A 147 -28.20 10.44 12.11
N GLY A 148 -26.88 10.64 12.19
CA GLY A 148 -26.13 10.68 13.45
C GLY A 148 -25.56 9.33 13.90
N GLU A 149 -25.95 8.23 13.25
CA GLU A 149 -25.39 6.91 13.50
C GLU A 149 -23.88 6.89 13.22
N ARG A 150 -23.13 6.17 14.06
CA ARG A 150 -21.65 6.08 13.98
C ARG A 150 -21.26 4.73 13.44
N LEU A 151 -20.85 4.68 12.18
CA LEU A 151 -20.56 3.45 11.46
C LEU A 151 -19.04 3.27 11.24
N LEU A 152 -18.52 2.09 11.56
CA LEU A 152 -17.17 1.67 11.21
C LEU A 152 -17.09 1.39 9.71
N ILE A 153 -16.19 2.05 8.99
CA ILE A 153 -15.88 1.68 7.61
C ILE A 153 -14.82 0.55 7.66
N PRO A 154 -15.11 -0.67 7.18
CA PRO A 154 -14.20 -1.80 7.29
C PRO A 154 -13.17 -1.79 6.15
N MET A 155 -12.22 -0.85 6.17
CA MET A 155 -11.23 -0.71 5.09
C MET A 155 -10.41 -2.01 4.93
N PRO A 156 -10.20 -2.49 3.69
CA PRO A 156 -9.51 -3.76 3.45
C PRO A 156 -8.04 -3.65 3.82
N CYS A 157 -7.50 -4.69 4.44
CA CYS A 157 -6.10 -4.74 4.87
C CYS A 157 -5.68 -6.19 5.16
N SER A 158 -4.39 -6.42 5.35
CA SER A 158 -3.89 -7.72 5.85
C SER A 158 -2.66 -7.52 6.72
N CYS A 159 -2.37 -8.55 7.51
CA CYS A 159 -1.20 -8.69 8.36
C CYS A 159 -0.35 -9.91 7.99
N ASP A 160 -0.71 -10.62 6.92
CA ASP A 160 -0.05 -11.86 6.54
C ASP A 160 1.36 -11.56 5.99
N PRO A 161 2.37 -12.36 6.36
CA PRO A 161 3.63 -12.31 5.64
C PRO A 161 3.41 -12.78 4.20
N VAL A 162 4.15 -12.21 3.25
CA VAL A 162 4.15 -12.65 1.85
C VAL A 162 5.50 -13.28 1.57
N ASP A 163 5.47 -14.55 1.17
CA ASP A 163 6.66 -15.37 0.90
C ASP A 163 7.66 -15.43 2.07
N GLY A 164 7.13 -15.44 3.30
CA GLY A 164 7.91 -15.46 4.53
C GLY A 164 8.40 -14.09 5.00
N GLU A 165 8.22 -13.05 4.20
CA GLU A 165 8.67 -11.69 4.50
C GLU A 165 7.58 -10.85 5.15
N SER A 166 7.98 -10.00 6.11
CA SER A 166 7.09 -8.99 6.67
C SER A 166 6.89 -7.84 5.67
N VAL A 167 5.65 -7.58 5.30
CA VAL A 167 5.28 -6.51 4.35
C VAL A 167 4.30 -5.52 4.98
N VAL A 168 4.09 -4.39 4.31
CA VAL A 168 2.99 -3.48 4.59
C VAL A 168 1.98 -3.59 3.47
N HIS A 169 0.82 -4.16 3.76
CA HIS A 169 -0.27 -4.27 2.80
C HIS A 169 -0.81 -2.88 2.44
N TYR A 170 -0.88 -2.61 1.15
CA TYR A 170 -1.33 -1.35 0.59
C TYR A 170 -2.53 -1.60 -0.33
N ALA A 171 -3.69 -1.07 0.05
CA ALA A 171 -4.86 -1.11 -0.80
C ALA A 171 -4.73 -0.08 -1.93
N HIS A 172 -4.36 -0.57 -3.11
CA HIS A 172 -4.12 0.22 -4.31
C HIS A 172 -5.37 0.23 -5.19
N PHE A 173 -5.79 1.42 -5.64
CA PHE A 173 -6.85 1.56 -6.62
C PHE A 173 -6.28 1.49 -8.04
N VAL A 174 -6.76 0.54 -8.85
CA VAL A 174 -6.27 0.32 -10.21
C VAL A 174 -6.77 1.44 -11.12
N ALA A 175 -5.87 2.27 -11.63
CA ALA A 175 -6.23 3.31 -12.58
C ALA A 175 -6.60 2.73 -13.95
N ALA A 176 -7.42 3.45 -14.73
CA ALA A 176 -7.76 3.04 -16.09
C ALA A 176 -6.49 2.90 -16.96
N GLY A 177 -6.37 1.79 -17.68
CA GLY A 177 -5.21 1.47 -18.52
C GLY A 177 -4.01 0.87 -17.77
N SER A 178 -4.11 0.67 -16.44
CA SER A 178 -3.05 -0.03 -15.69
C SER A 178 -2.99 -1.51 -16.07
N THR A 179 -1.79 -2.09 -15.98
CA THR A 179 -1.58 -3.54 -16.13
C THR A 179 -0.99 -4.10 -14.84
N VAL A 180 -1.11 -5.42 -14.64
CA VAL A 180 -0.43 -6.10 -13.52
C VAL A 180 1.08 -5.84 -13.57
N ALA A 181 1.67 -5.85 -14.78
CA ALA A 181 3.08 -5.57 -15.00
C ALA A 181 3.48 -4.16 -14.54
N SER A 182 2.77 -3.13 -14.99
CA SER A 182 3.11 -1.74 -14.63
C SER A 182 2.94 -1.49 -13.13
N ILE A 183 1.90 -2.05 -12.51
CA ILE A 183 1.71 -1.93 -11.04
C ILE A 183 2.81 -2.66 -10.29
N ALA A 184 3.18 -3.87 -10.75
CA ALA A 184 4.25 -4.65 -10.16
C ALA A 184 5.59 -3.88 -10.19
N ASP A 185 5.91 -3.27 -11.33
CA ASP A 185 7.11 -2.44 -11.51
C ASP A 185 7.08 -1.19 -10.61
N ASP A 186 5.97 -0.47 -10.54
CA ASP A 186 5.80 0.75 -9.72
C ASP A 186 6.05 0.49 -8.22
N PHE A 187 5.69 -0.70 -7.73
CA PHE A 187 5.82 -1.07 -6.32
C PHE A 187 7.00 -2.03 -6.04
N GLY A 188 7.74 -2.44 -7.06
CA GLY A 188 8.86 -3.37 -6.93
C GLY A 188 8.43 -4.75 -6.39
N VAL A 189 7.26 -5.23 -6.80
CA VAL A 189 6.72 -6.56 -6.44
C VAL A 189 6.68 -7.45 -7.69
N SER A 190 6.61 -8.77 -7.53
CA SER A 190 6.48 -9.65 -8.71
C SER A 190 5.02 -9.71 -9.18
N GLN A 191 4.82 -9.87 -10.49
CA GLN A 191 3.47 -10.06 -11.05
C GLN A 191 2.80 -11.31 -10.50
N ASP A 192 3.55 -12.41 -10.35
CA ASP A 192 3.03 -13.67 -9.79
C ASP A 192 2.51 -13.50 -8.36
N VAL A 193 3.28 -12.81 -7.51
CA VAL A 193 2.84 -12.48 -6.14
C VAL A 193 1.56 -11.65 -6.18
N LEU A 194 1.52 -10.63 -7.04
CA LEU A 194 0.38 -9.72 -7.13
C LEU A 194 -0.89 -10.45 -7.58
N LEU A 195 -0.80 -11.30 -8.60
CA LEU A 195 -1.90 -12.14 -9.07
C LEU A 195 -2.39 -13.10 -7.99
N ARG A 196 -1.45 -13.83 -7.37
CA ARG A 196 -1.73 -14.88 -6.40
C ARG A 196 -2.44 -14.37 -5.15
N ILE A 197 -1.94 -13.30 -4.52
CA ILE A 197 -2.56 -12.80 -3.27
C ILE A 197 -3.90 -12.11 -3.52
N ASN A 198 -4.16 -11.66 -4.74
CA ASN A 198 -5.41 -11.05 -5.15
C ASN A 198 -6.39 -12.03 -5.84
N GLY A 199 -6.01 -13.31 -5.96
CA GLY A 199 -6.85 -14.33 -6.60
C GLY A 199 -7.13 -14.09 -8.09
N ILE A 200 -6.27 -13.34 -8.77
CA ILE A 200 -6.38 -13.05 -10.21
C ILE A 200 -5.69 -14.17 -10.98
N LYS A 201 -6.40 -14.83 -11.91
CA LYS A 201 -5.87 -15.97 -12.67
C LYS A 201 -5.17 -15.53 -13.94
N ASP A 202 -5.78 -14.63 -14.69
CA ASP A 202 -5.21 -14.03 -15.90
C ASP A 202 -4.90 -12.55 -15.63
N PRO A 203 -3.69 -12.04 -15.91
CA PRO A 203 -3.38 -10.61 -15.82
C PRO A 203 -4.37 -9.69 -16.57
N MET A 204 -5.03 -10.20 -17.61
CA MET A 204 -6.03 -9.47 -18.40
C MET A 204 -7.39 -9.36 -17.69
N ASP A 205 -7.60 -10.10 -16.60
CA ASP A 205 -8.79 -9.99 -15.75
C ASP A 205 -8.73 -8.76 -14.81
N LEU A 206 -7.59 -8.04 -14.78
CA LEU A 206 -7.45 -6.85 -13.96
C LEU A 206 -8.38 -5.73 -14.43
N LEU A 207 -9.26 -5.26 -13.55
CA LEU A 207 -10.24 -4.23 -13.89
C LEU A 207 -9.82 -2.85 -13.39
N ALA A 208 -10.06 -1.83 -14.21
CA ALA A 208 -9.99 -0.45 -13.76
C ALA A 208 -10.98 -0.22 -12.61
N GLY A 209 -10.53 0.46 -11.56
CA GLY A 209 -11.28 0.70 -10.34
C GLY A 209 -11.34 -0.47 -9.35
N GLN A 210 -10.70 -1.60 -9.68
CA GLN A 210 -10.48 -2.67 -8.71
C GLN A 210 -9.55 -2.18 -7.59
N VAL A 211 -9.78 -2.69 -6.38
CA VAL A 211 -8.85 -2.53 -5.26
C VAL A 211 -7.95 -3.75 -5.19
N LEU A 212 -6.65 -3.51 -5.23
CA LEU A 212 -5.61 -4.52 -5.27
C LEU A 212 -4.79 -4.44 -3.97
N ASP A 213 -4.56 -5.59 -3.33
CA ASP A 213 -3.59 -5.72 -2.24
C ASP A 213 -2.18 -5.73 -2.84
N VAL A 214 -1.40 -4.71 -2.51
CA VAL A 214 0.01 -4.61 -2.91
C VAL A 214 0.90 -4.78 -1.66
N PRO A 215 1.76 -5.80 -1.61
CA PRO A 215 2.59 -6.08 -0.46
C PRO A 215 3.86 -5.22 -0.51
N LEU A 216 3.80 -4.02 0.07
CA LEU A 216 4.97 -3.14 0.06
C LEU A 216 6.08 -3.73 0.92
N ARG A 217 7.28 -3.85 0.34
CA ARG A 217 8.48 -4.21 1.10
C ARG A 217 8.71 -3.19 2.21
N ALA A 218 8.95 -3.68 3.42
CA ALA A 218 9.39 -2.88 4.55
C ALA A 218 10.92 -2.96 4.71
N CYS A 219 11.53 -1.92 5.26
CA CYS A 219 12.95 -1.98 5.62
C CYS A 219 13.21 -3.01 6.73
N SER A 220 14.32 -3.75 6.58
CA SER A 220 14.87 -4.59 7.64
C SER A 220 15.23 -3.75 8.86
N SER A 221 15.03 -4.29 10.06
CA SER A 221 15.28 -3.56 11.31
C SER A 221 15.86 -4.46 12.39
N SER A 222 16.51 -3.85 13.39
CA SER A 222 17.01 -4.53 14.58
C SER A 222 16.01 -4.48 15.76
N ILE A 223 14.75 -4.15 15.49
CA ILE A 223 13.73 -4.00 16.54
C ILE A 223 13.42 -5.35 17.17
N SER A 224 13.56 -5.43 18.50
CA SER A 224 13.30 -6.66 19.24
C SER A 224 11.82 -7.02 19.29
N ASN A 225 11.51 -8.33 19.22
CA ASN A 225 10.17 -8.86 19.42
C ASN A 225 9.58 -8.59 20.81
N SER A 226 10.40 -8.19 21.79
CA SER A 226 9.95 -7.83 23.14
C SER A 226 9.53 -6.37 23.29
N THR A 227 9.69 -5.53 22.26
CA THR A 227 9.40 -4.09 22.37
C THR A 227 7.94 -3.77 22.10
N ILE A 228 7.56 -2.55 22.50
CA ILE A 228 6.20 -2.02 22.28
C ILE A 228 5.92 -1.88 20.79
N ASP A 229 6.93 -1.53 20.00
CA ASP A 229 6.88 -1.28 18.56
C ASP A 229 7.49 -2.40 17.71
N ARG A 230 7.54 -3.64 18.21
CA ARG A 230 8.00 -4.83 17.47
C ARG A 230 7.37 -5.02 16.08
N ASN A 231 6.18 -4.48 15.87
CA ASN A 231 5.43 -4.53 14.61
C ASN A 231 5.66 -3.29 13.72
N LEU A 232 6.61 -2.42 14.06
CA LEU A 232 6.94 -1.26 13.23
C LEU A 232 7.48 -1.75 11.89
N ARG A 233 6.79 -1.38 10.82
CA ARG A 233 7.15 -1.70 9.43
C ARG A 233 7.00 -0.42 8.62
N ILE A 234 8.05 -0.06 7.90
CA ILE A 234 8.11 1.21 7.16
C ILE A 234 8.46 0.89 5.71
N PRO A 235 7.56 1.11 4.75
CA PRO A 235 7.87 0.98 3.33
C PRO A 235 8.64 2.20 2.81
N ASN A 236 9.22 2.07 1.62
CA ASN A 236 9.91 3.17 0.95
C ASN A 236 8.99 4.41 0.76
N HIS A 237 9.59 5.61 0.76
CA HIS A 237 8.88 6.90 0.74
C HIS A 237 7.87 7.03 1.91
N SER A 238 8.31 6.62 3.10
CA SER A 238 7.60 6.87 4.34
C SER A 238 8.55 6.84 5.52
N TYR A 239 8.09 7.37 6.63
CA TYR A 239 8.77 7.28 7.92
C TYR A 239 7.75 7.04 9.04
N ALA A 240 8.24 6.81 10.25
CA ALA A 240 7.43 6.72 11.44
C ALA A 240 8.10 7.45 12.61
N LEU A 241 7.27 8.02 13.47
CA LEU A 241 7.69 8.52 14.77
C LEU A 241 7.36 7.44 15.81
N THR A 242 8.39 6.89 16.45
CA THR A 242 8.27 5.86 17.48
C THR A 242 8.85 6.36 18.81
N ALA A 243 8.83 5.52 19.84
CA ALA A 243 9.31 5.85 21.19
C ALA A 243 8.73 7.17 21.73
N LYS A 244 7.39 7.31 21.65
CA LYS A 244 6.66 8.53 22.06
C LYS A 244 7.16 9.80 21.34
N ASN A 245 7.47 9.68 20.05
CA ASN A 245 8.04 10.72 19.19
C ASN A 245 9.51 11.08 19.47
N CYS A 246 10.26 10.26 20.20
CA CYS A 246 11.69 10.48 20.44
C CYS A 246 12.59 9.97 19.31
N VAL A 247 12.10 9.05 18.48
CA VAL A 247 12.87 8.47 17.38
C VAL A 247 12.06 8.59 16.10
N GLN A 248 12.70 9.06 15.03
CA GLN A 248 12.17 9.02 13.67
C GLN A 248 12.91 7.94 12.90
N CYS A 249 12.18 6.98 12.35
CA CYS A 249 12.72 5.92 11.50
C CYS A 249 12.17 6.07 10.09
N SER A 250 13.03 6.00 9.08
CA SER A 250 12.68 6.10 7.67
C SER A 250 13.17 4.87 6.91
N CYS A 251 12.58 4.62 5.75
CA CYS A 251 12.99 3.54 4.86
C CYS A 251 13.38 4.09 3.50
N SER A 252 14.55 3.69 3.01
CA SER A 252 15.06 4.00 1.68
C SER A 252 15.17 2.72 0.85
N SER A 253 14.73 2.79 -0.41
CA SER A 253 14.90 1.71 -1.38
C SER A 253 16.36 1.42 -1.76
N THR A 254 17.30 2.28 -1.37
CA THR A 254 18.74 2.08 -1.70
C THR A 254 19.36 1.02 -0.79
N THR A 255 19.04 1.03 0.50
CA THR A 255 19.64 0.12 1.49
C THR A 255 18.67 -0.94 1.98
N TRP A 256 17.35 -0.68 1.93
CA TRP A 256 16.32 -1.50 2.58
C TRP A 256 16.61 -1.80 4.06
N GLN A 257 17.35 -0.89 4.71
CA GLN A 257 17.63 -0.91 6.14
C GLN A 257 16.96 0.29 6.79
N LEU A 258 16.39 0.06 7.97
CA LEU A 258 15.68 1.07 8.73
C LEU A 258 16.69 2.10 9.26
N ASP A 259 16.58 3.35 8.79
CA ASP A 259 17.43 4.45 9.23
C ASP A 259 16.71 5.28 10.28
N CYS A 260 17.23 5.28 11.52
CA CYS A 260 16.58 5.88 12.67
C CYS A 260 17.47 6.90 13.36
N HIS A 261 16.90 8.09 13.62
CA HIS A 261 17.57 9.20 14.29
C HIS A 261 16.72 9.74 15.45
N PRO A 262 17.36 10.31 16.49
CA PRO A 262 16.63 11.08 17.50
C PRO A 262 15.86 12.24 16.85
N THR A 263 14.65 12.50 17.31
CA THR A 263 13.86 13.63 16.82
C THR A 263 14.39 14.96 17.36
N GLN A 264 14.30 16.02 16.54
CA GLN A 264 14.65 17.37 16.93
C GLN A 264 13.35 18.18 17.12
N GLY A 265 13.04 18.58 18.36
CA GLY A 265 11.93 19.51 18.64
C GLY A 265 10.51 18.96 18.40
N ILE A 266 10.33 17.64 18.31
CA ILE A 266 9.00 17.02 18.14
C ILE A 266 8.41 16.54 19.47
N SER A 267 9.26 16.01 20.37
CA SER A 267 8.83 15.57 21.70
C SER A 267 8.80 16.75 22.67
N ASN A 268 7.67 16.95 23.34
CA ASN A 268 7.56 17.88 24.49
C ASN A 268 8.18 17.29 25.77
N ASN A 269 8.54 16.00 25.76
CA ASN A 269 9.15 15.31 26.88
C ASN A 269 10.65 15.15 26.66
N SER A 270 11.43 15.16 27.75
CA SER A 270 12.84 14.77 27.73
C SER A 270 12.95 13.32 27.24
N CYS A 271 13.58 13.13 26.08
CA CYS A 271 13.75 11.82 25.48
C CYS A 271 14.86 11.04 26.17
N PRO A 272 14.67 9.73 26.44
CA PRO A 272 15.74 8.88 26.92
C PRO A 272 16.96 8.93 26.00
N VAL A 273 18.15 8.82 26.57
CA VAL A 273 19.39 8.75 25.79
C VAL A 273 19.41 7.45 24.99
N ALA A 274 19.67 7.56 23.68
CA ALA A 274 19.78 6.41 22.77
C ALA A 274 21.21 6.33 22.20
N LYS A 275 22.02 5.40 22.72
CA LYS A 275 23.46 5.27 22.40
C LYS A 275 23.96 3.82 22.47
N CYS A 276 24.95 3.52 21.63
CA CYS A 276 25.72 2.29 21.61
C CYS A 276 27.14 2.61 22.09
N GLY A 277 27.36 2.51 23.41
CA GLY A 277 28.61 3.00 24.02
C GLY A 277 28.77 4.51 23.81
N SER A 278 29.79 4.91 23.05
CA SER A 278 30.05 6.32 22.70
C SER A 278 29.27 6.81 21.47
N LEU A 279 28.68 5.91 20.68
CA LEU A 279 28.02 6.24 19.42
C LEU A 279 26.54 6.58 19.66
N SER A 280 26.09 7.74 19.20
CA SER A 280 24.68 8.11 19.24
C SER A 280 23.86 7.32 18.21
N LEU A 281 22.58 7.07 18.51
CA LEU A 281 21.63 6.47 17.57
C LEU A 281 21.69 7.17 16.20
N GLY A 282 21.79 6.38 15.13
CA GLY A 282 21.87 6.86 13.74
C GLY A 282 23.28 7.21 13.28
N ASN A 283 24.24 7.37 14.20
CA ASN A 283 25.63 7.57 13.84
C ASN A 283 26.30 6.23 13.50
N LYS A 284 27.40 6.34 12.74
CA LYS A 284 28.27 5.23 12.37
C LYS A 284 29.73 5.53 12.70
N SER A 285 30.49 4.48 13.00
CA SER A 285 31.95 4.52 13.06
C SER A 285 32.50 3.67 11.92
N VAL A 286 33.44 4.22 11.17
CA VAL A 286 34.06 3.54 10.03
C VAL A 286 35.46 3.12 10.43
N SER A 287 35.76 1.84 10.26
CA SER A 287 37.10 1.27 10.29
C SER A 287 37.48 0.80 8.87
N PRO A 288 38.76 0.45 8.60
CA PRO A 288 39.20 0.07 7.26
C PRO A 288 38.41 -1.09 6.61
N CYS A 289 37.90 -2.05 7.40
CA CYS A 289 37.16 -3.21 6.89
C CYS A 289 35.73 -3.34 7.41
N GLU A 290 35.27 -2.44 8.27
CA GLU A 290 33.99 -2.60 8.95
C GLU A 290 33.39 -1.23 9.27
N THR A 291 32.12 -1.06 8.94
CA THR A 291 31.33 0.07 9.43
C THR A 291 30.38 -0.42 10.50
N SER A 292 30.47 0.17 11.69
CA SER A 292 29.54 -0.10 12.80
C SER A 292 28.50 1.00 12.88
N PHE A 293 27.23 0.64 13.02
CA PHE A 293 26.10 1.54 13.14
C PHE A 293 25.45 1.38 14.51
N CYS A 294 25.10 2.50 15.16
CA CYS A 294 24.21 2.42 16.30
C CYS A 294 22.76 2.41 15.82
N SER A 295 22.18 1.22 15.72
CA SER A 295 20.84 0.98 15.17
C SER A 295 19.77 1.03 16.25
N TYR A 296 18.57 1.41 15.86
CA TYR A 296 17.40 1.37 16.75
C TYR A 296 16.95 -0.08 16.98
N ALA A 297 16.74 -0.45 18.25
CA ALA A 297 16.33 -1.80 18.66
C ALA A 297 14.93 -1.85 19.33
N GLY A 298 14.16 -0.75 19.23
CA GLY A 298 12.81 -0.62 19.80
C GLY A 298 12.79 0.20 21.09
N TYR A 299 11.65 0.21 21.78
CA TYR A 299 11.53 0.89 23.07
C TYR A 299 10.63 0.16 24.09
N THR A 300 10.87 0.45 25.36
CA THR A 300 10.05 0.03 26.51
C THR A 300 9.29 1.23 27.08
N ALA A 301 8.54 1.05 28.17
CA ALA A 301 7.83 2.17 28.79
C ALA A 301 8.74 3.35 29.19
N THR A 302 10.01 3.07 29.49
CA THR A 302 10.99 4.00 30.08
C THR A 302 12.23 4.24 29.23
N SER A 303 12.62 3.32 28.35
CA SER A 303 13.92 3.37 27.67
C SER A 303 13.82 3.17 26.16
N ILE A 304 14.73 3.82 25.44
CA ILE A 304 15.01 3.53 24.03
C ILE A 304 16.12 2.49 23.98
N LEU A 305 15.90 1.41 23.23
CA LEU A 305 16.88 0.34 23.04
C LEU A 305 17.65 0.60 21.74
N THR A 306 18.96 0.36 21.77
CA THR A 306 19.85 0.47 20.62
C THR A 306 20.77 -0.73 20.56
N LEU A 307 21.19 -1.09 19.34
CA LEU A 307 22.07 -2.22 19.07
C LEU A 307 23.19 -1.77 18.15
N LEU A 308 24.44 -2.13 18.47
CA LEU A 308 25.56 -1.95 17.56
C LEU A 308 25.48 -3.02 16.48
N THR A 309 25.30 -2.62 15.23
CA THR A 309 25.30 -3.52 14.07
C THR A 309 26.53 -3.24 13.22
N ASN A 310 27.10 -4.28 12.63
CA ASN A 310 28.32 -4.16 11.84
C ASN A 310 28.09 -4.60 10.41
N GLN A 311 28.71 -3.89 9.48
CA GLN A 311 28.72 -4.22 8.07
C GLN A 311 30.17 -4.30 7.58
N SER A 312 30.56 -5.49 7.10
CA SER A 312 31.86 -5.67 6.44
C SER A 312 31.90 -4.86 5.14
N THR A 313 32.97 -4.09 4.96
CA THR A 313 33.24 -3.32 3.74
C THR A 313 34.41 -3.90 2.93
N CYS A 314 35.05 -4.96 3.44
CA CYS A 314 36.14 -5.64 2.74
C CYS A 314 35.59 -6.76 1.85
N ASN A 315 35.92 -6.72 0.56
CA ASN A 315 35.72 -7.85 -0.34
C ASN A 315 36.65 -8.97 0.12
N GLY A 316 36.07 -10.03 0.70
CA GLY A 316 36.77 -11.30 0.76
C GLY A 316 37.04 -11.76 -0.67
N THR A 317 38.26 -11.61 -1.15
CA THR A 317 38.77 -12.45 -2.22
C THR A 317 38.85 -13.86 -1.65
N ASP A 318 37.74 -14.60 -1.75
CA ASP A 318 37.68 -16.06 -1.98
C ASP A 318 36.21 -16.55 -1.90
N GLY A 319 35.70 -17.06 -3.02
CA GLY A 319 34.66 -18.10 -3.08
C GLY A 319 33.21 -17.74 -2.75
N LEU A 320 32.36 -17.70 -3.80
CA LEU A 320 30.90 -17.93 -3.75
C LEU A 320 30.11 -17.12 -2.72
N GLY A 321 29.72 -15.89 -3.09
CA GLY A 321 28.61 -15.21 -2.42
C GLY A 321 27.29 -15.96 -2.60
N PRO A 322 26.38 -15.96 -1.60
CA PRO A 322 25.07 -16.57 -1.75
C PRO A 322 24.27 -15.81 -2.80
N ALA A 323 23.93 -16.51 -3.89
CA ALA A 323 22.93 -16.06 -4.84
C ALA A 323 21.58 -15.86 -4.13
N PRO A 324 20.72 -14.92 -4.59
CA PRO A 324 19.34 -14.86 -4.13
C PRO A 324 18.69 -16.24 -4.34
N GLY A 325 18.06 -16.75 -3.29
CA GLY A 325 17.61 -18.14 -3.19
C GLY A 325 16.75 -18.60 -4.36
N SER A 326 17.38 -19.28 -5.31
CA SER A 326 16.71 -20.23 -6.19
C SER A 326 16.52 -21.53 -5.39
N SER A 327 15.28 -21.89 -5.11
CA SER A 327 14.90 -23.19 -4.56
C SER A 327 15.51 -24.33 -5.40
N LYS A 328 16.43 -25.10 -4.82
CA LYS A 328 16.88 -26.37 -5.40
C LYS A 328 15.84 -27.43 -5.07
N ASN A 329 14.94 -27.69 -6.02
CA ASN A 329 14.12 -28.89 -6.02
C ASN A 329 15.00 -30.12 -6.28
N ASN A 330 15.00 -31.06 -5.33
CA ASN A 330 15.38 -32.44 -5.57
C ASN A 330 14.34 -33.08 -6.50
N GLY A 331 14.68 -33.20 -7.79
CA GLY A 331 13.89 -33.94 -8.77
C GLY A 331 14.82 -34.88 -9.53
N SER A 332 14.65 -36.17 -9.31
CA SER A 332 15.35 -37.26 -10.00
C SER A 332 15.22 -37.13 -11.51
N ALA A 333 16.37 -37.13 -12.20
CA ALA A 333 16.43 -37.14 -13.64
C ALA A 333 15.98 -38.51 -14.19
N LEU A 334 14.94 -38.50 -15.02
CA LEU A 334 14.63 -39.57 -15.97
C LEU A 334 14.72 -38.97 -17.37
N ARG A 335 15.81 -39.31 -18.06
CA ARG A 335 16.04 -39.00 -19.47
C ARG A 335 15.23 -39.97 -20.33
N LEU A 336 14.38 -39.46 -21.20
CA LEU A 336 13.99 -40.11 -22.45
C LEU A 336 13.90 -39.03 -23.53
N GLY A 337 14.59 -39.28 -24.64
CA GLY A 337 14.73 -38.36 -25.76
C GLY A 337 13.80 -38.65 -26.92
N GLY A 338 13.87 -37.73 -27.88
CA GLY A 338 13.36 -37.84 -29.25
C GLY A 338 11.89 -37.45 -29.43
N GLU A 339 11.43 -36.89 -30.53
CA GLU A 339 12.06 -36.45 -31.78
C GLU A 339 10.91 -35.87 -32.66
N TRP A 340 11.15 -34.78 -33.40
CA TRP A 340 10.45 -34.26 -34.60
C TRP A 340 8.92 -34.02 -34.63
N MET A 341 8.51 -32.79 -35.04
CA MET A 341 7.97 -32.52 -36.40
C MET A 341 7.63 -31.03 -36.57
N ALA A 342 7.90 -30.56 -37.79
CA ALA A 342 7.81 -29.19 -38.26
C ALA A 342 6.38 -28.72 -38.57
N GLY A 343 6.17 -27.39 -38.57
CA GLY A 343 4.99 -26.74 -39.11
C GLY A 343 5.19 -25.22 -39.17
N ALA A 344 5.54 -24.72 -40.35
CA ALA A 344 5.90 -23.33 -40.62
C ALA A 344 4.69 -22.44 -40.99
N GLN A 345 4.84 -21.14 -40.74
CA GLN A 345 4.17 -19.97 -41.37
C GLN A 345 2.66 -19.82 -41.09
N VAL A 346 2.11 -18.63 -40.77
CA VAL A 346 2.14 -17.37 -41.53
C VAL A 346 2.01 -16.17 -40.57
N MET A 347 3.02 -15.29 -40.59
CA MET A 347 2.84 -13.86 -40.31
C MET A 347 2.42 -13.18 -41.62
N ILE A 348 1.44 -12.26 -41.56
CA ILE A 348 1.33 -10.99 -42.32
C ILE A 348 -0.12 -10.50 -42.27
N LEU A 349 -0.27 -9.18 -42.15
CA LEU A 349 -1.45 -8.34 -42.43
C LEU A 349 -2.38 -7.98 -41.26
N HIS A 350 -2.05 -6.93 -40.50
CA HIS A 350 -3.03 -5.96 -39.96
C HIS A 350 -2.36 -4.61 -39.59
N ILE A 351 -1.55 -4.08 -40.49
CA ILE A 351 -1.10 -2.67 -40.44
C ILE A 351 -1.23 -2.10 -41.86
N ALA A 352 -2.47 -1.91 -42.33
CA ALA A 352 -2.76 -1.23 -43.60
C ALA A 352 -4.21 -0.71 -43.72
N LEU A 353 -4.92 -0.49 -42.60
CA LEU A 353 -6.32 -0.04 -42.61
C LEU A 353 -6.63 1.10 -41.63
N PHE A 354 -5.62 1.88 -41.21
CA PHE A 354 -5.82 3.10 -40.43
C PHE A 354 -5.20 4.37 -41.04
N LEU A 355 -4.55 4.27 -42.21
CA LEU A 355 -3.98 5.43 -42.92
C LEU A 355 -4.71 5.80 -44.22
N PHE A 356 -5.89 5.24 -44.47
CA PHE A 356 -6.74 5.62 -45.62
C PHE A 356 -8.04 6.34 -45.24
N TRP A 357 -8.20 6.71 -43.97
CA TRP A 357 -9.39 7.43 -43.48
C TRP A 357 -9.15 8.91 -43.14
N PHE A 358 -7.94 9.44 -43.38
CA PHE A 358 -7.61 10.84 -43.06
C PHE A 358 -7.31 11.75 -44.26
N ASP A 359 -7.62 11.33 -45.49
CA ASP A 359 -7.31 12.14 -46.70
C ASP A 359 -8.51 12.33 -47.65
N VAL A 360 -9.75 12.31 -47.12
CA VAL A 360 -10.99 12.58 -47.92
C VAL A 360 -11.85 13.71 -47.34
N GLU A 361 -11.36 14.47 -46.35
CA GLU A 361 -12.07 15.66 -45.81
C GLU A 361 -11.29 16.97 -45.93
N ARG A 362 -10.41 17.08 -46.92
CA ARG A 362 -9.93 18.36 -47.42
C ARG A 362 -10.05 18.45 -48.95
N LYS A 363 -11.28 18.67 -49.41
CA LYS A 363 -11.60 19.53 -50.57
C LYS A 363 -13.08 19.90 -50.58
#